data_AF-A0A060ZA80-F1
#
_entry.id   AF-A0A060ZA80-F1
#
_cell.length_a   1.000
_cell.length_b   1.000
_cell.length_c   1.000
_cell.angle_alpha   90.00
_cell.angle_beta   90.00
_cell.angle_gamma   90.00
#
_symmetry.space_group_name_H-M   'P 1'
#
loop_
_entity.id
_entity.type
_entity.pdbx_description
1 polymer ?
#
loop_
_entity_poly.entity_id
_entity_poly.type
_entity_poly.pdbx_seq_one_letter_code
_entity_poly.pdbx_strand_id
1 'polypeptide(L)'
;MFYHRPQCLVMTGYPNSRPALLHLVHAFTKNVGLMICGHVRTGSRRPNFKDLSNDQTRYQRWLLKNETKAFYTPVFAEDMRQGTQYLLQAAGLGRLRPNTLVIGYKSDWRDGDMMNVETYIHMIQ
;
A
#
# COMPACT_ATOMS: atom_id res chain seq x y z
N MET A 1 9.37 11.60 -27.09
CA MET A 1 9.26 10.25 -26.48
C MET A 1 8.69 10.41 -25.08
N PHE A 2 7.42 10.04 -24.86
CA PHE A 2 6.80 10.13 -23.53
C PHE A 2 7.21 8.89 -22.72
N TYR A 3 8.26 8.99 -21.90
CA TYR A 3 8.61 7.93 -20.97
C TYR A 3 7.56 7.86 -19.86
N HIS A 4 6.80 6.77 -19.82
CA HIS A 4 5.91 6.49 -18.71
C HIS A 4 6.73 6.28 -17.44
N ARG A 5 6.44 7.04 -16.37
CA ARG A 5 7.09 6.89 -15.06
C ARG A 5 6.11 6.22 -14.09
N PRO A 6 6.35 4.96 -13.68
CA PRO A 6 5.44 4.28 -12.76
C PRO A 6 5.43 5.02 -11.42
N GLN A 7 4.23 5.41 -10.98
CA GLN A 7 3.97 5.97 -9.65
C GLN A 7 3.15 4.91 -8.90
N CYS A 8 3.81 4.04 -8.14
CA CYS A 8 3.19 2.84 -7.61
C CYS A 8 2.62 3.07 -6.21
N LEU A 9 1.33 2.75 -6.04
CA LEU A 9 0.76 2.42 -4.74
C LEU A 9 0.86 0.91 -4.54
N VAL A 10 1.62 0.49 -3.53
CA VAL A 10 1.92 -0.92 -3.25
C VAL A 10 1.21 -1.32 -1.97
N MET A 11 0.31 -2.29 -2.05
CA MET A 11 -0.41 -2.79 -0.86
C MET A 11 0.46 -3.75 -0.06
N THR A 12 1.45 -3.19 0.64
CA THR A 12 2.42 -3.95 1.44
C THR A 12 1.85 -4.38 2.79
N GLY A 13 0.86 -3.63 3.32
CA GLY A 13 0.61 -3.65 4.76
C GLY A 13 1.83 -3.07 5.48
N TYR A 14 2.27 -3.71 6.56
CA TYR A 14 3.56 -3.39 7.17
C TYR A 14 4.70 -3.65 6.15
N PRO A 15 5.59 -2.67 5.88
CA PRO A 15 6.63 -2.81 4.85
C PRO A 15 7.57 -4.02 5.04
N ASN A 16 7.82 -4.43 6.28
CA ASN A 16 8.65 -5.58 6.62
C ASN A 16 7.94 -6.93 6.52
N SER A 17 6.62 -6.97 6.34
CA SER A 17 5.85 -8.23 6.23
C SER A 17 5.90 -8.85 4.83
N ARG A 18 6.17 -8.05 3.78
CA ARG A 18 6.19 -8.50 2.38
C ARG A 18 7.45 -8.02 1.65
N PRO A 19 8.65 -8.44 2.07
CA PRO A 19 9.92 -7.91 1.55
C PRO A 19 10.11 -8.16 0.04
N ALA A 20 9.63 -9.29 -0.48
CA ALA A 20 9.74 -9.59 -1.92
C ALA A 20 8.97 -8.57 -2.79
N LEU A 21 7.73 -8.25 -2.40
CA LEU A 21 6.90 -7.26 -3.09
C LEU A 21 7.52 -5.86 -2.99
N LEU A 22 8.01 -5.50 -1.80
CA LEU A 22 8.69 -4.23 -1.57
C LEU A 22 9.93 -4.08 -2.46
N HIS A 23 10.82 -5.08 -2.46
CA HIS A 23 12.06 -5.04 -3.24
C HIS A 23 11.81 -5.04 -4.75
N LEU A 24 10.84 -5.84 -5.21
CA LEU A 24 10.46 -5.88 -6.62
C LEU A 24 10.03 -4.49 -7.11
N VAL A 25 9.10 -3.85 -6.41
CA VAL A 25 8.61 -2.52 -6.81
C VAL A 25 9.69 -1.46 -6.65
N HIS A 26 10.49 -1.54 -5.58
CA HIS A 26 11.60 -0.62 -5.38
C HIS A 26 12.59 -0.68 -6.55
N ALA A 27 12.90 -1.89 -7.07
CA ALA A 27 13.88 -2.07 -8.14
C ALA A 27 13.54 -1.27 -9.42
N PHE A 28 12.27 -1.16 -9.79
CA PHE A 28 11.87 -0.42 -11.00
C PHE A 28 11.32 0.99 -10.75
N THR A 29 11.11 1.39 -9.49
CA THR A 29 10.69 2.77 -9.14
C THR A 29 11.83 3.64 -8.62
N LYS A 30 12.94 3.04 -8.13
CA LYS A 30 14.09 3.76 -7.56
C LYS A 30 14.61 4.83 -8.52
N ASN A 31 14.62 6.08 -8.06
CA ASN A 31 15.09 7.28 -8.78
C ASN A 31 14.31 7.66 -10.05
N VAL A 32 13.26 6.92 -10.42
CA VAL A 32 12.48 7.16 -11.64
C VAL A 32 11.01 7.47 -11.36
N GLY A 33 10.47 7.02 -10.24
CA GLY A 33 9.07 7.19 -9.89
C GLY A 33 8.81 7.22 -8.39
N LEU A 34 7.55 7.46 -8.05
CA LEU A 34 7.02 7.41 -6.70
C LEU A 34 6.70 5.97 -6.31
N MET A 35 7.01 5.62 -5.06
CA MET A 35 6.54 4.40 -4.43
C MET A 35 5.86 4.77 -3.12
N ILE A 36 4.61 4.34 -2.95
CA ILE A 36 3.83 4.47 -1.71
C ILE A 36 3.54 3.07 -1.18
N CYS A 37 3.96 2.78 0.03
CA CYS A 37 3.61 1.58 0.79
C CYS A 37 2.27 1.82 1.49
N GLY A 38 1.19 1.34 0.86
CA GLY A 38 -0.17 1.41 1.38
C GLY A 38 -0.43 0.34 2.44
N HIS A 39 -1.06 0.76 3.54
CA HIS A 39 -1.49 -0.15 4.60
C HIS A 39 -2.90 0.19 5.04
N VAL A 40 -3.84 -0.73 4.78
CA VAL A 40 -5.20 -0.63 5.30
C VAL A 40 -5.28 -1.38 6.62
N ARG A 41 -5.62 -0.66 7.69
CA ARG A 41 -5.97 -1.24 8.99
C ARG A 41 -7.48 -1.44 9.03
N THR A 42 -7.90 -2.69 9.17
CA THR A 42 -9.31 -3.05 9.37
C THR A 42 -9.55 -3.34 10.85
N GLY A 43 -10.75 -3.04 11.34
CA GLY A 43 -11.12 -3.36 12.72
C GLY A 43 -12.53 -2.91 13.09
N SER A 44 -13.19 -3.70 13.94
CA SER A 44 -14.58 -3.49 14.37
C SER A 44 -14.73 -2.48 15.52
N ARG A 45 -13.62 -1.96 16.05
CA ARG A 45 -13.59 -1.01 17.19
C ARG A 45 -13.18 0.38 16.70
N ARG A 46 -13.50 1.40 17.51
CA ARG A 46 -13.18 2.81 17.20
C ARG A 46 -11.71 2.94 16.76
N PRO A 47 -11.43 3.58 15.61
CA PRO A 47 -10.08 3.74 15.11
C PRO A 47 -9.18 4.43 16.13
N ASN A 48 -8.03 3.81 16.43
CA ASN A 48 -7.00 4.45 17.24
C ASN A 48 -6.05 5.25 16.34
N PHE A 49 -6.40 6.51 16.08
CA PHE A 49 -5.59 7.41 15.25
C PHE A 49 -4.20 7.69 15.84
N LYS A 50 -4.01 7.54 17.16
CA LYS A 50 -2.69 7.67 17.78
C LYS A 50 -1.76 6.54 17.33
N ASP A 51 -2.27 5.30 17.29
CA ASP A 51 -1.51 4.15 16.80
C ASP A 51 -1.19 4.29 15.31
N LEU A 52 -2.14 4.80 14.51
CA LEU A 52 -1.94 5.05 13.08
C LEU A 52 -0.79 6.05 12.83
N SER A 53 -0.74 7.13 13.61
CA SER A 53 0.34 8.13 13.54
C SER A 53 1.70 7.58 14.02
N ASN A 54 1.68 6.75 15.06
CA ASN A 54 2.88 6.06 15.54
C ASN A 54 3.42 5.09 14.49
N ASP A 55 2.55 4.30 13.87
CA ASP A 55 2.90 3.41 12.75
C ASP A 55 3.46 4.22 11.58
N GLN A 56 2.83 5.35 11.24
CA GLN A 56 3.30 6.24 10.17
C GLN A 56 4.77 6.62 10.38
N THR A 57 5.08 7.14 11.58
CA THR A 57 6.42 7.57 11.93
C THR A 57 7.41 6.40 11.99
N ARG A 58 7.00 5.28 12.61
CA ARG A 58 7.85 4.10 12.80
C ARG A 58 8.26 3.48 11.47
N TYR A 59 7.30 3.22 10.59
CA TYR A 59 7.58 2.53 9.33
C TYR A 59 8.19 3.46 8.28
N GLN A 60 7.92 4.77 8.33
CA GLN A 60 8.66 5.73 7.52
C GLN A 60 10.16 5.73 7.89
N ARG A 61 10.50 5.70 9.19
CA ARG A 61 11.91 5.55 9.63
C ARG A 61 12.51 4.21 9.21
N TRP A 62 11.73 3.13 9.27
CA TRP A 62 12.19 1.82 8.82
C TRP A 62 12.54 1.83 7.33
N LEU A 63 11.70 2.41 6.47
CA LEU A 63 11.98 2.54 5.03
C LEU A 63 13.29 3.31 4.77
N LEU A 64 13.49 4.43 5.46
CA LEU A 64 14.72 5.23 5.35
C LEU A 64 15.96 4.46 5.81
N LYS A 65 15.87 3.73 6.94
CA LYS A 65 16.97 2.92 7.46
C LYS A 65 17.38 1.79 6.52
N ASN A 66 16.43 1.26 5.74
CA ASN A 66 16.67 0.19 4.75
C ASN A 66 16.89 0.75 3.34
N GLU A 67 17.24 2.03 3.21
CA GLU A 67 17.51 2.72 1.93
C GLU A 67 16.40 2.60 0.87
N THR A 68 15.17 2.36 1.32
CA THR A 68 14.00 2.19 0.47
C THR A 68 13.33 3.54 0.27
N LYS A 69 13.49 4.12 -0.92
CA LYS A 69 12.86 5.40 -1.31
C LYS A 69 11.36 5.22 -1.55
N ALA A 70 10.58 5.19 -0.48
CA ALA A 70 9.13 5.11 -0.51
C ALA A 70 8.50 5.92 0.63
N PHE A 71 7.24 6.31 0.44
CA PHE A 71 6.39 6.84 1.50
C PHE A 71 5.56 5.72 2.11
N TYR A 72 5.37 5.71 3.41
CA TYR A 72 4.38 4.85 4.05
C TYR A 72 3.07 5.62 4.24
N THR A 73 1.93 4.96 4.04
CA THR A 73 0.60 5.60 4.17
C THR A 73 -0.41 4.60 4.75
N PRO A 74 -0.63 4.63 6.06
CA PRO A 74 -1.63 3.84 6.72
C PRO A 74 -2.99 4.56 6.71
N VAL A 75 -4.05 3.81 6.46
CA VAL A 75 -5.43 4.27 6.55
C VAL A 75 -6.24 3.31 7.40
N PHE A 76 -7.30 3.81 8.02
CA PHE A 76 -8.30 2.97 8.66
C PHE A 76 -9.52 2.87 7.76
N ALA A 77 -10.05 1.66 7.56
CA ALA A 77 -11.24 1.42 6.77
C ALA A 77 -11.95 0.16 7.27
N GLU A 78 -13.21 -0.03 6.87
CA GLU A 78 -14.00 -1.21 7.23
C GLU A 78 -13.44 -2.48 6.59
N ASP A 79 -13.01 -2.36 5.33
CA ASP A 79 -12.42 -3.45 4.56
C ASP A 79 -11.24 -2.98 3.68
N MET A 80 -10.56 -3.95 3.07
CA MET A 80 -9.40 -3.72 2.21
C MET A 80 -9.75 -2.92 0.95
N ARG A 81 -10.94 -3.11 0.39
CA ARG A 81 -11.39 -2.43 -0.83
C ARG A 81 -11.57 -0.94 -0.57
N GLN A 82 -12.37 -0.59 0.44
CA GLN A 82 -12.63 0.78 0.84
C GLN A 82 -11.33 1.52 1.20
N GLY A 83 -10.45 0.89 1.99
CA GLY A 83 -9.17 1.49 2.35
C GLY A 83 -8.26 1.70 1.14
N THR A 84 -8.28 0.78 0.17
CA THR A 84 -7.53 0.96 -1.10
C THR A 84 -8.11 2.10 -1.92
N GLN A 85 -9.44 2.27 -1.96
CA GLN A 85 -10.08 3.41 -2.63
C GLN A 85 -9.64 4.75 -2.02
N TYR A 86 -9.56 4.85 -0.69
CA TYR A 86 -9.04 6.05 -0.02
C TYR A 86 -7.62 6.38 -0.48
N LEU A 87 -6.75 5.37 -0.54
CA LEU A 87 -5.37 5.54 -0.98
C LEU A 87 -5.28 5.91 -2.47
N LEU A 88 -6.07 5.29 -3.34
CA LEU A 88 -6.07 5.61 -4.77
C LEU A 88 -6.55 7.03 -5.07
N GLN A 89 -7.52 7.53 -4.31
CA GLN A 89 -8.12 8.84 -4.53
C GLN A 89 -7.38 9.98 -3.84
N ALA A 90 -6.77 9.72 -2.67
CA ALA A 90 -6.25 10.77 -1.80
C ALA A 90 -4.74 10.65 -1.50
N ALA A 91 -4.04 9.59 -1.91
CA ALA A 91 -2.60 9.51 -1.68
C ALA A 91 -1.80 10.38 -2.65
N GLY A 92 -0.79 11.06 -2.12
CA GLY A 92 0.09 11.92 -2.89
C GLY A 92 -0.30 13.40 -2.89
N LEU A 93 0.50 14.22 -3.56
CA LEU A 93 0.27 15.66 -3.67
C LEU A 93 0.65 16.17 -5.06
N GLY A 94 -0.28 16.85 -5.73
CA GLY A 94 -0.06 17.41 -7.07
C GLY A 94 0.29 16.32 -8.10
N ARG A 95 1.45 16.44 -8.76
CA ARG A 95 1.92 15.44 -9.75
C ARG A 95 2.50 14.17 -9.10
N LEU A 96 2.76 14.19 -7.80
CA LEU A 96 3.23 13.03 -7.04
C LEU A 96 2.04 12.22 -6.54
N ARG A 97 1.31 11.59 -7.47
CA ARG A 97 0.15 10.74 -7.18
C ARG A 97 0.33 9.36 -7.79
N PRO A 98 -0.16 8.28 -7.16
CA PRO A 98 -0.07 6.96 -7.75
C PRO A 98 -0.87 6.88 -9.05
N ASN A 99 -0.36 6.12 -10.01
CA ASN A 99 -1.00 5.81 -11.29
C ASN A 99 -1.00 4.31 -11.59
N THR A 100 -0.44 3.50 -10.70
CA THR A 100 -0.38 2.04 -10.81
C THR A 100 -0.58 1.43 -9.42
N LEU A 101 -1.59 0.58 -9.28
CA LEU A 101 -1.80 -0.24 -8.09
C LEU A 101 -1.00 -1.53 -8.21
N VAL A 102 -0.22 -1.87 -7.18
CA VAL A 102 0.53 -3.12 -7.11
C VAL A 102 0.09 -3.89 -5.86
N ILE A 103 -0.40 -5.11 -6.06
CA ILE A 103 -0.88 -6.00 -5.00
C ILE A 103 -0.19 -7.36 -5.10
N GLY A 104 -0.03 -8.03 -3.96
CA GLY A 104 0.44 -9.41 -3.92
C GLY A 104 -0.70 -10.38 -4.26
N TYR A 105 -0.37 -11.49 -4.91
CA TYR A 105 -1.34 -12.55 -5.21
C TYR A 105 -1.87 -13.20 -3.93
N LYS A 106 -3.20 -13.34 -3.82
CA LYS A 106 -3.85 -14.09 -2.74
C LYS A 106 -3.78 -15.58 -3.03
N SER A 107 -2.80 -16.28 -2.45
CA SER A 107 -2.56 -17.71 -2.71
C SER A 107 -3.54 -18.65 -2.00
N ASP A 108 -4.06 -18.24 -0.86
CA ASP A 108 -4.97 -18.98 0.02
C ASP A 108 -6.46 -18.78 -0.36
N TRP A 109 -6.74 -18.42 -1.61
CA TRP A 109 -8.10 -18.09 -2.05
C TRP A 109 -9.08 -19.29 -2.04
N ARG A 110 -8.57 -20.52 -2.08
CA ARG A 110 -9.40 -21.75 -2.05
C ARG A 110 -9.80 -22.16 -0.62
N ASP A 111 -8.92 -21.93 0.34
CA ASP A 111 -9.07 -22.39 1.72
C ASP A 111 -9.55 -21.27 2.66
N GLY A 112 -9.55 -20.04 2.18
CA GLY A 112 -9.94 -18.86 2.94
C GLY A 112 -11.42 -18.52 2.83
N ASP A 113 -11.86 -17.55 3.64
CA ASP A 113 -13.19 -16.98 3.57
C ASP A 113 -13.44 -16.33 2.20
N MET A 114 -14.53 -16.76 1.54
CA MET A 114 -14.93 -16.32 0.21
C MET A 114 -15.21 -14.81 0.16
N MET A 115 -15.66 -14.21 1.26
CA MET A 115 -15.86 -12.76 1.36
C MET A 115 -14.55 -11.97 1.22
N ASN A 116 -13.43 -12.53 1.70
CA ASN A 116 -12.11 -11.92 1.50
C ASN A 116 -11.62 -12.05 0.05
N VAL A 117 -12.04 -13.11 -0.66
CA VAL A 117 -11.74 -13.29 -2.09
C VAL A 117 -12.52 -12.29 -2.93
N GLU A 118 -13.82 -12.11 -2.67
CA GLU A 118 -14.63 -11.08 -3.31
C GLU A 118 -14.05 -9.68 -3.08
N THR A 119 -13.66 -9.36 -1.84
CA THR A 119 -13.01 -8.09 -1.51
C THR A 119 -11.73 -7.87 -2.31
N TYR A 120 -10.90 -8.92 -2.45
CA TYR A 120 -9.67 -8.86 -3.25
C TYR A 120 -9.93 -8.65 -4.74
N ILE A 121 -10.94 -9.31 -5.31
CA ILE A 121 -11.33 -9.15 -6.72
C ILE A 121 -11.88 -7.75 -6.97
N HIS A 122 -12.75 -7.25 -6.09
CA HIS A 122 -13.33 -5.91 -6.20
C HIS A 122 -12.30 -4.78 -5.99
N MET A 123 -11.10 -5.07 -5.48
CA MET A 123 -10.01 -4.09 -5.47
C MET A 123 -9.40 -3.85 -6.86
N ILE A 124 -9.55 -4.81 -7.79
CA ILE A 124 -8.95 -4.78 -9.13
C ILE A 124 -9.91 -4.15 -10.16
N GLN A 125 -11.21 -4.12 -9.85
CA GLN A 125 -12.27 -3.57 -10.69
C GLN A 125 -12.51 -2.09 -10.40
#